data_AF-A0A9E6BN75-F1
#
_entry.id   AF-A0A9E6BN75-F1
#
_cell.length_a   1.000
_cell.length_b   1.000
_cell.length_c   1.000
_cell.angle_alpha   90.00
_cell.angle_beta   90.00
_cell.angle_gamma   90.00
#
_symmetry.space_group_name_H-M   'P 1'
#
loop_
_entity.id
_entity.type
_entity.pdbx_description
1 polymer ?
#
loop_
_entity_poly.entity_id
_entity_poly.type
_entity_poly.pdbx_seq_one_letter_code
_entity_poly.pdbx_strand_id
1 'polypeptide(L)'
;MKGKKSDTNRESEVLGSLDTFVVGMAHYRAAAKEGDRLEVVREPDNPHDPNALRVNNAARRQLGHLPRSLAEILSPLIDADAIDCSAIALASSRVAKRRGHSRLPVRLEVRFGPHGRTLFETAETARSPADVVHELVVKTWRGLATMEQPEVAVRAARQATEALGDSAHPATRLLSSLLADRLASIDGQQRDERLATVRSFLQSLRFGKPIQADAVTFVPVISSNGQKRAFELIDEAVQAKHAVVEEVDAGPTVNTVKVRNVGDRPILAPQGWLLLGAMQDRVLVFSLVIDVGHEWHVPVCCVEAGRWHASSGSFTSRYSAPPSLRRASLREVVRTESSEAEVAQREVWDEVDAMLRETDVPSETRSLADAYQRHEEQLRRDREAIAFPDETRGMIVLDDGQVLGMDLFADPDTFQRALPSLLDGYFLESLRRRSVRRRGQEGRRKERSQAARADVASVEQTAAALVDRVARGLKLRTSNEQVGDGWTLTVAVEADDEVPELVGSGVMDNESLLHLSVFGGTP
;
A
#
# COMPACT_ATOMS: atom_id res chain seq x y z
N MET A 1 30.47 -34.79 28.61
CA MET A 1 28.99 -34.93 28.56
C MET A 1 28.37 -33.54 28.65
N LYS A 2 28.04 -32.93 27.50
CA LYS A 2 27.21 -31.72 27.42
C LYS A 2 25.91 -32.16 26.73
N GLY A 3 24.80 -32.03 27.45
CA GLY A 3 23.50 -32.50 27.01
C GLY A 3 23.00 -31.75 25.78
N LYS A 4 22.62 -32.52 24.76
CA LYS A 4 21.75 -32.09 23.66
C LYS A 4 20.50 -31.44 24.26
N LYS A 5 20.30 -30.15 24.02
CA LYS A 5 18.96 -29.56 24.09
C LYS A 5 18.11 -30.27 23.05
N SER A 6 17.02 -30.87 23.50
CA SER A 6 16.05 -31.58 22.67
C SER A 6 15.40 -30.61 21.68
N ASP A 7 15.38 -31.03 20.42
CA ASP A 7 14.93 -30.31 19.23
C ASP A 7 13.39 -30.37 19.07
N THR A 8 12.65 -30.32 20.18
CA THR A 8 11.20 -30.60 20.25
C THR A 8 10.30 -29.38 20.10
N ASN A 9 10.74 -28.33 19.39
CA ASN A 9 9.93 -27.11 19.19
C ASN A 9 9.66 -26.76 17.71
N ARG A 10 9.74 -27.74 16.80
CA ARG A 10 9.25 -27.62 15.40
C ARG A 10 7.84 -28.20 15.27
N GLU A 11 6.92 -27.81 16.15
CA GLU A 11 5.51 -28.18 16.01
C GLU A 11 4.88 -27.43 14.83
N SER A 12 4.71 -28.14 13.71
CA SER A 12 3.73 -27.88 12.63
C SER A 12 3.84 -26.54 11.86
N GLU A 13 4.80 -26.45 10.94
CA GLU A 13 4.78 -25.43 9.89
C GLU A 13 3.55 -25.67 8.96
N VAL A 14 2.78 -24.61 8.72
CA VAL A 14 1.59 -24.65 7.85
C VAL A 14 2.07 -24.77 6.39
N LEU A 15 1.58 -25.77 5.68
CA LEU A 15 1.87 -25.97 4.26
C LEU A 15 1.08 -24.98 3.39
N GLY A 16 -0.19 -24.74 3.77
CA GLY A 16 -1.09 -23.79 3.12
C GLY A 16 -2.54 -24.04 3.53
N SER A 17 -3.45 -23.23 2.98
CA SER A 17 -4.88 -23.34 3.20
C SER A 17 -5.68 -23.42 1.90
N LEU A 18 -6.85 -24.05 1.95
CA LEU A 18 -7.82 -24.04 0.86
C LEU A 18 -9.25 -24.01 1.38
N ASP A 19 -10.10 -23.24 0.71
CA ASP A 19 -11.52 -23.17 1.04
C ASP A 19 -12.28 -24.35 0.43
N THR A 20 -13.09 -25.01 1.26
CA THR A 20 -13.89 -26.19 0.89
C THR A 20 -15.17 -26.25 1.73
N PHE A 21 -15.82 -27.41 1.78
CA PHE A 21 -17.05 -27.60 2.51
C PHE A 21 -17.04 -28.89 3.33
N VAL A 22 -17.67 -28.83 4.50
CA VAL A 22 -18.15 -30.05 5.18
C VAL A 22 -19.48 -30.45 4.56
N VAL A 23 -19.57 -31.68 4.06
CA VAL A 23 -20.75 -32.26 3.42
C VAL A 23 -21.44 -33.28 4.35
N GLY A 24 -22.63 -33.76 3.98
CA GLY A 24 -23.33 -34.81 4.73
C GLY A 24 -23.92 -34.34 6.07
N MET A 25 -24.01 -33.03 6.31
CA MET A 25 -24.42 -32.46 7.60
C MET A 25 -25.84 -32.80 8.03
N ALA A 26 -26.70 -33.22 7.10
CA ALA A 26 -28.08 -33.61 7.38
C ALA A 26 -28.17 -34.86 8.26
N HIS A 27 -27.16 -35.72 8.20
CA HIS A 27 -27.10 -36.97 8.98
C HIS A 27 -26.65 -36.76 10.43
N TYR A 28 -26.17 -35.56 10.77
CA TYR A 28 -25.53 -35.29 12.07
C TYR A 28 -26.14 -34.08 12.79
N ARG A 29 -26.24 -34.19 14.13
CA ARG A 29 -26.83 -33.16 15.01
C ARG A 29 -25.84 -32.15 15.56
N ALA A 30 -24.54 -32.35 15.38
CA ALA A 30 -23.55 -31.41 15.85
C ALA A 30 -23.67 -30.05 15.13
N ALA A 31 -23.16 -29.02 15.78
CA ALA A 31 -23.13 -27.66 15.26
C ALA A 31 -21.74 -27.04 15.49
N ALA A 32 -21.41 -26.10 14.61
CA ALA A 32 -20.28 -25.18 14.67
C ALA A 32 -20.78 -23.75 14.42
N LYS A 33 -20.13 -22.78 15.07
CA LYS A 33 -20.23 -21.35 14.82
C LYS A 33 -19.12 -20.93 13.84
N GLU A 34 -19.30 -19.76 13.24
CA GLU A 34 -18.23 -19.11 12.49
C GLU A 34 -17.01 -18.86 13.41
N GLY A 35 -15.82 -19.13 12.89
CA GLY A 35 -14.56 -19.08 13.64
C GLY A 35 -14.23 -20.33 14.46
N ASP A 36 -15.15 -21.30 14.61
CA ASP A 36 -14.87 -22.53 15.36
C ASP A 36 -13.77 -23.35 14.66
N ARG A 37 -12.79 -23.82 15.43
CA ARG A 37 -11.82 -24.84 14.98
C ARG A 37 -12.46 -26.22 14.97
N LEU A 38 -12.22 -26.94 13.89
CA LEU A 38 -12.77 -28.25 13.58
C LEU A 38 -11.63 -29.25 13.39
N GLU A 39 -11.84 -30.46 13.91
CA GLU A 39 -10.90 -31.58 13.83
C GLU A 39 -11.22 -32.41 12.59
N VAL A 40 -10.21 -32.72 11.78
CA VAL A 40 -10.34 -33.64 10.62
C VAL A 40 -9.70 -34.97 11.01
N VAL A 41 -10.43 -36.06 10.83
CA VAL A 41 -10.05 -37.40 11.31
C VAL A 41 -10.20 -38.42 10.19
N ARG A 42 -9.16 -39.22 9.93
CA ARG A 42 -9.21 -40.37 9.01
C ARG A 42 -10.20 -41.43 9.51
N GLU A 43 -11.02 -41.94 8.60
CA GLU A 43 -11.99 -43.01 8.83
C GLU A 43 -11.82 -44.12 7.77
N PRO A 44 -10.72 -44.90 7.82
CA PRO A 44 -10.39 -45.89 6.78
C PRO A 44 -11.40 -47.05 6.68
N ASP A 45 -12.08 -47.36 7.78
CA ASP A 45 -13.10 -48.42 7.84
C ASP A 45 -14.50 -47.95 7.41
N ASN A 46 -14.61 -46.76 6.82
CA ASN A 46 -15.90 -46.24 6.36
C ASN A 46 -16.47 -47.13 5.23
N PRO A 47 -17.74 -47.59 5.34
CA PRO A 47 -18.30 -48.57 4.41
C PRO A 47 -18.59 -48.02 3.00
N HIS A 48 -18.59 -46.70 2.82
CA HIS A 48 -18.90 -46.05 1.55
C HIS A 48 -17.66 -45.50 0.83
N ASP A 49 -16.64 -45.09 1.59
CA ASP A 49 -15.43 -44.47 1.06
C ASP A 49 -14.23 -44.73 1.99
N PRO A 50 -13.28 -45.63 1.64
CA PRO A 50 -12.11 -45.91 2.49
C PRO A 50 -11.17 -44.70 2.66
N ASN A 51 -11.32 -43.67 1.82
CA ASN A 51 -10.56 -42.43 1.92
C ASN A 51 -11.24 -41.42 2.85
N ALA A 52 -12.38 -41.74 3.46
CA ALA A 52 -13.21 -40.80 4.21
C ALA A 52 -12.42 -40.03 5.28
N LEU A 53 -12.73 -38.73 5.33
CA LEU A 53 -12.22 -37.78 6.31
C LEU A 53 -13.41 -37.18 7.06
N ARG A 54 -13.59 -37.63 8.30
CA ARG A 54 -14.65 -37.17 9.21
C ARG A 54 -14.26 -35.81 9.80
N VAL A 55 -15.23 -34.91 9.92
CA VAL A 55 -15.01 -33.58 10.52
C VAL A 55 -15.81 -33.46 11.82
N ASN A 56 -15.14 -33.12 12.92
CA ASN A 56 -15.73 -32.94 14.24
C ASN A 56 -15.65 -31.49 14.71
N ASN A 57 -16.57 -31.08 15.58
CA ASN A 57 -16.41 -29.84 16.33
C ASN A 57 -15.47 -30.02 17.54
N ALA A 58 -15.21 -28.93 18.28
CA ALA A 58 -14.36 -28.93 19.48
C ALA A 58 -14.79 -29.93 20.57
N ALA A 59 -16.06 -30.35 20.59
CA ALA A 59 -16.56 -31.39 21.51
C ALA A 59 -16.40 -32.82 20.95
N ARG A 60 -15.60 -33.00 19.89
CA ARG A 60 -15.39 -34.26 19.15
C ARG A 60 -16.67 -34.91 18.61
N ARG A 61 -17.71 -34.10 18.39
CA ARG A 61 -18.96 -34.57 17.78
C ARG A 61 -18.94 -34.32 16.29
N GLN A 62 -19.29 -35.35 15.52
CA GLN A 62 -19.26 -35.32 14.07
C GLN A 62 -20.25 -34.31 13.48
N LEU A 63 -19.73 -33.47 12.58
CA LEU A 63 -20.48 -32.52 11.77
C LEU A 63 -20.83 -33.10 10.40
N GLY A 64 -19.92 -33.89 9.84
CA GLY A 64 -20.00 -34.42 8.49
C GLY A 64 -18.65 -34.97 8.04
N HIS A 65 -18.39 -34.87 6.74
CA HIS A 65 -17.16 -35.34 6.10
C HIS A 65 -16.62 -34.28 5.12
N LEU A 66 -15.35 -34.37 4.76
CA LEU A 66 -14.81 -33.65 3.62
C LEU A 66 -15.31 -34.27 2.29
N PRO A 67 -15.33 -33.52 1.17
CA PRO A 67 -15.76 -34.06 -0.11
C PRO A 67 -14.85 -35.21 -0.56
N ARG A 68 -15.45 -36.25 -1.16
CA ARG A 68 -14.72 -37.45 -1.62
C ARG A 68 -13.51 -37.11 -2.51
N SER A 69 -13.67 -36.18 -3.46
CA SER A 69 -12.58 -35.76 -4.34
C SER A 69 -11.37 -35.17 -3.60
N LEU A 70 -11.59 -34.52 -2.45
CA LEU A 70 -10.53 -34.00 -1.60
C LEU A 70 -9.98 -35.09 -0.69
N ALA A 71 -10.85 -35.97 -0.18
CA ALA A 71 -10.48 -37.10 0.65
C ALA A 71 -9.55 -38.08 -0.10
N GLU A 72 -9.80 -38.32 -1.39
CA GLU A 72 -8.94 -39.11 -2.29
C GLU A 72 -7.52 -38.53 -2.44
N ILE A 73 -7.35 -37.22 -2.31
CA ILE A 73 -6.03 -36.55 -2.36
C ILE A 73 -5.34 -36.61 -1.00
N LEU A 74 -6.07 -36.27 0.06
CA LEU A 74 -5.48 -36.05 1.39
C LEU A 74 -5.24 -37.36 2.15
N SER A 75 -6.12 -38.34 2.01
CA SER A 75 -6.05 -39.56 2.82
C SER A 75 -4.74 -40.35 2.69
N PRO A 76 -4.17 -40.59 1.49
CA PRO A 76 -2.91 -41.33 1.38
C PRO A 76 -1.73 -40.55 1.98
N LEU A 77 -1.82 -39.21 1.96
CA LEU A 77 -0.79 -38.32 2.52
C LEU A 77 -0.88 -38.26 4.04
N ILE A 78 -2.08 -38.30 4.61
CA ILE A 78 -2.29 -38.41 6.06
C ILE A 78 -1.81 -39.78 6.55
N ASP A 79 -2.15 -40.86 5.85
CA ASP A 79 -1.73 -42.22 6.24
C ASP A 79 -0.20 -42.39 6.19
N ALA A 80 0.47 -41.66 5.30
CA ALA A 80 1.93 -41.61 5.21
C ALA A 80 2.59 -40.68 6.25
N ASP A 81 1.80 -40.05 7.13
CA ASP A 81 2.24 -38.99 8.06
C ASP A 81 2.94 -37.82 7.34
N ALA A 82 2.62 -37.59 6.06
CA ALA A 82 3.19 -36.50 5.27
C ALA A 82 2.51 -35.16 5.61
N ILE A 83 1.22 -35.19 5.93
CA ILE A 83 0.43 -34.00 6.29
C ILE A 83 -0.47 -34.27 7.50
N ASP A 84 -0.84 -33.18 8.16
CA ASP A 84 -1.98 -33.13 9.09
C ASP A 84 -2.98 -32.07 8.61
N CYS A 85 -4.27 -32.23 8.97
CA CYS A 85 -5.33 -31.36 8.50
C CYS A 85 -6.23 -30.91 9.65
N SER A 86 -6.55 -29.62 9.66
CA SER A 86 -7.58 -29.05 10.53
C SER A 86 -8.44 -28.08 9.73
N ALA A 87 -9.60 -27.68 10.25
CA ALA A 87 -10.45 -26.74 9.53
C ALA A 87 -11.01 -25.63 10.43
N ILE A 88 -11.32 -24.49 9.85
CA ILE A 88 -12.00 -23.37 10.50
C ILE A 88 -13.36 -23.17 9.82
N ALA A 89 -14.43 -23.11 10.61
CA ALA A 89 -15.76 -22.83 10.09
C ALA A 89 -15.86 -21.37 9.61
N LEU A 90 -16.18 -21.16 8.33
CA LEU A 90 -16.34 -19.82 7.73
C LEU A 90 -17.78 -19.28 7.86
N ALA A 91 -18.68 -20.08 8.45
CA ALA A 91 -20.05 -19.68 8.72
C ALA A 91 -20.64 -20.50 9.87
N SER A 92 -21.79 -20.07 10.38
CA SER A 92 -22.57 -20.88 11.30
C SER A 92 -23.28 -22.03 10.57
N SER A 93 -23.03 -23.26 11.03
CA SER A 93 -23.70 -24.48 10.55
C SER A 93 -25.24 -24.41 10.66
N ARG A 94 -25.78 -23.66 11.63
CA ARG A 94 -27.22 -23.46 11.79
C ARG A 94 -27.79 -22.55 10.69
N VAL A 95 -27.04 -21.51 10.31
CA VAL A 95 -27.43 -20.60 9.22
C VAL A 95 -27.40 -21.33 7.89
N ALA A 96 -26.34 -22.11 7.65
CA ALA A 96 -26.24 -22.97 6.47
C ALA A 96 -27.44 -23.91 6.35
N LYS A 97 -27.78 -24.66 7.42
CA LYS A 97 -28.93 -25.56 7.46
C LYS A 97 -30.27 -24.84 7.24
N ARG A 98 -30.48 -23.65 7.80
CA ARG A 98 -31.72 -22.85 7.65
C ARG A 98 -31.94 -22.34 6.24
N ARG A 99 -30.88 -22.01 5.51
CA ARG A 99 -30.93 -21.62 4.09
C ARG A 99 -31.08 -22.82 3.14
N GLY A 100 -31.30 -24.03 3.68
CA GLY A 100 -31.39 -25.26 2.89
C GLY A 100 -30.04 -25.76 2.36
N HIS A 101 -28.92 -25.19 2.78
CA HIS A 101 -27.61 -25.66 2.38
C HIS A 101 -27.22 -26.91 3.19
N SER A 102 -26.91 -28.00 2.49
CA SER A 102 -26.38 -29.25 3.06
C SER A 102 -24.86 -29.22 3.29
N ARG A 103 -24.25 -28.05 3.11
CA ARG A 103 -22.80 -27.83 3.15
C ARG A 103 -22.45 -26.68 4.09
N LEU A 104 -21.39 -26.85 4.88
CA LEU A 104 -20.81 -25.79 5.70
C LEU A 104 -19.49 -25.35 5.07
N PRO A 105 -19.34 -24.08 4.65
CA PRO A 105 -18.05 -23.59 4.17
C PRO A 105 -17.02 -23.62 5.30
N VAL A 106 -15.83 -24.13 4.98
CA VAL A 106 -14.70 -24.23 5.89
C VAL A 106 -13.41 -23.87 5.17
N ARG A 107 -12.45 -23.31 5.90
CA ARG A 107 -11.06 -23.21 5.46
C ARG A 107 -10.30 -24.39 6.01
N LEU A 108 -9.76 -25.24 5.15
CA LEU A 108 -8.90 -26.35 5.53
C LEU A 108 -7.47 -25.83 5.65
N GLU A 109 -6.88 -25.94 6.84
CA GLU A 109 -5.45 -25.74 7.07
C GLU A 109 -4.72 -27.07 6.93
N VAL A 110 -3.74 -27.12 6.03
CA VAL A 110 -2.86 -28.28 5.85
C VAL A 110 -1.50 -27.96 6.47
N ARG A 111 -1.02 -28.85 7.33
CA ARG A 111 0.27 -28.70 8.03
C ARG A 111 1.20 -29.83 7.65
N PHE A 112 2.51 -29.59 7.78
CA PHE A 112 3.49 -30.66 7.62
C PHE A 112 3.34 -31.71 8.72
N GLY A 113 3.22 -32.97 8.30
CA GLY A 113 3.41 -34.12 9.18
C GLY A 113 4.89 -34.48 9.32
N PRO A 114 5.23 -35.44 10.20
CA PRO A 114 6.60 -35.91 10.43
C PRO A 114 7.37 -36.30 9.15
N HIS A 115 6.68 -36.83 8.14
CA HIS A 115 7.26 -37.23 6.86
C HIS A 115 6.97 -36.25 5.72
N GLY A 116 6.57 -35.01 6.01
CA GLY A 116 6.12 -34.06 4.99
C GLY A 116 7.16 -33.66 3.93
N ARG A 117 8.45 -34.00 4.11
CA ARG A 117 9.48 -33.82 3.08
C ARG A 117 9.24 -34.68 1.84
N THR A 118 8.56 -35.82 1.98
CA THR A 118 8.24 -36.74 0.88
C THR A 118 7.35 -36.09 -0.18
N LEU A 119 6.58 -35.06 0.20
CA LEU A 119 5.75 -34.27 -0.73
C LEU A 119 6.56 -33.60 -1.85
N PHE A 120 7.87 -33.41 -1.66
CA PHE A 120 8.74 -32.70 -2.61
C PHE A 120 9.85 -33.58 -3.19
N GLU A 121 9.75 -34.90 -3.02
CA GLU A 121 10.70 -35.84 -3.61
C GLU A 121 10.41 -35.99 -5.10
N THR A 122 11.43 -35.75 -5.92
CA THR A 122 11.36 -35.87 -7.37
C THR A 122 12.19 -37.06 -7.83
N ALA A 123 11.69 -37.84 -8.79
CA ALA A 123 12.45 -38.95 -9.36
C ALA A 123 13.72 -38.44 -10.07
N GLU A 124 14.85 -39.14 -9.90
CA GLU A 124 16.12 -38.81 -10.59
C GLU A 124 16.01 -38.89 -12.13
N THR A 125 15.06 -39.68 -12.63
CA THR A 125 14.69 -39.73 -14.03
C THR A 125 13.17 -39.83 -14.10
N ALA A 126 12.49 -38.84 -14.67
CA ALA A 126 11.03 -38.86 -14.79
C ALA A 126 10.60 -40.03 -15.69
N ARG A 127 9.76 -40.94 -15.16
CA ARG A 127 9.35 -42.18 -15.84
C ARG A 127 7.93 -42.11 -16.39
N SER A 128 7.19 -41.05 -16.04
CA SER A 128 5.81 -40.84 -16.43
C SER A 128 5.49 -39.34 -16.57
N PRO A 129 4.41 -38.99 -17.30
CA PRO A 129 3.89 -37.61 -17.31
C PRO A 129 3.60 -37.06 -15.90
N ALA A 130 3.16 -37.90 -14.97
CA ALA A 130 2.89 -37.52 -13.58
C ALA A 130 4.16 -37.08 -12.83
N ASP A 131 5.30 -37.74 -13.08
CA ASP A 131 6.57 -37.37 -12.47
C ASP A 131 7.07 -36.02 -13.00
N VAL A 132 6.93 -35.78 -14.30
CA VAL A 132 7.29 -34.50 -14.93
C VAL A 132 6.44 -33.37 -14.37
N VAL A 133 5.13 -33.56 -14.24
CA VAL A 133 4.24 -32.54 -13.67
C VAL A 133 4.51 -32.35 -12.17
N HIS A 134 4.84 -33.41 -11.42
CA HIS A 134 5.26 -33.27 -10.03
C HIS A 134 6.52 -32.42 -9.91
N GLU A 135 7.54 -32.69 -10.72
CA GLU A 135 8.77 -31.90 -10.76
C GLU A 135 8.49 -30.42 -11.10
N LEU A 136 7.61 -30.16 -12.07
CA LEU A 136 7.17 -28.80 -12.40
C LEU A 136 6.53 -28.11 -11.18
N VAL A 137 5.56 -28.76 -10.51
CA VAL A 137 4.88 -28.21 -9.33
C VAL A 137 5.87 -27.94 -8.20
N VAL A 138 6.80 -28.87 -7.93
CA VAL A 138 7.83 -28.70 -6.88
C VAL A 138 8.80 -27.57 -7.22
N LYS A 139 9.22 -27.46 -8.49
CA LYS A 139 10.07 -26.34 -8.96
C LYS A 139 9.36 -25.00 -8.82
N THR A 140 8.09 -24.93 -9.22
CA THR A 140 7.25 -23.73 -9.01
C THR A 140 7.17 -23.40 -7.53
N TRP A 141 6.76 -24.35 -6.69
CA TRP A 141 6.62 -24.18 -5.24
C TRP A 141 7.88 -23.61 -4.55
N ARG A 142 9.05 -24.14 -4.91
CA ARG A 142 10.35 -23.71 -4.35
C ARG A 142 10.81 -22.35 -4.90
N GLY A 143 10.47 -22.03 -6.14
CA GLY A 143 10.89 -20.80 -6.80
C GLY A 143 9.94 -19.60 -6.68
N LEU A 144 8.71 -19.78 -6.16
CA LEU A 144 7.67 -18.74 -6.16
C LEU A 144 8.15 -17.36 -5.70
N ALA A 145 8.96 -17.28 -4.65
CA ALA A 145 9.42 -16.01 -4.09
C ALA A 145 10.43 -15.24 -4.96
N THR A 146 11.03 -15.88 -5.96
CA THR A 146 12.10 -15.30 -6.80
C THR A 146 11.78 -15.34 -8.30
N MET A 147 10.60 -15.83 -8.68
CA MET A 147 10.19 -15.89 -10.07
C MET A 147 9.78 -14.51 -10.59
N GLU A 148 10.09 -14.23 -11.85
CA GLU A 148 9.71 -12.97 -12.51
C GLU A 148 8.21 -12.89 -12.80
N GLN A 149 7.57 -14.04 -13.11
CA GLN A 149 6.13 -14.15 -13.38
C GLN A 149 5.50 -15.30 -12.58
N PRO A 150 5.40 -15.17 -11.24
CA PRO A 150 4.94 -16.25 -10.38
C PRO A 150 3.49 -16.66 -10.66
N GLU A 151 2.59 -15.74 -11.00
CA GLU A 151 1.19 -16.02 -11.30
C GLU A 151 1.04 -16.90 -12.55
N VAL A 152 1.86 -16.64 -13.58
CA VAL A 152 1.90 -17.45 -14.81
C VAL A 152 2.42 -18.84 -14.50
N ALA A 153 3.47 -18.95 -13.67
CA ALA A 153 4.01 -20.23 -13.24
C ALA A 153 3.00 -21.05 -12.41
N VAL A 154 2.26 -20.41 -11.49
CA VAL A 154 1.16 -21.03 -10.73
C VAL A 154 0.09 -21.55 -11.68
N ARG A 155 -0.36 -20.73 -12.63
CA ARG A 155 -1.38 -21.12 -13.62
C ARG A 155 -0.92 -22.31 -14.47
N ALA A 156 0.32 -22.29 -14.96
CA ALA A 156 0.88 -23.37 -15.76
C ALA A 156 0.96 -24.68 -14.97
N ALA A 157 1.44 -24.64 -13.73
CA ALA A 157 1.53 -25.81 -12.86
C ALA A 157 0.14 -26.40 -12.55
N ARG A 158 -0.85 -25.55 -12.31
CA ARG A 158 -2.24 -25.96 -12.09
C ARG A 158 -2.87 -26.61 -13.32
N GLN A 159 -2.75 -25.98 -14.49
CA GLN A 159 -3.27 -26.54 -15.75
C GLN A 159 -2.63 -27.89 -16.09
N ALA A 160 -1.32 -28.04 -15.89
CA ALA A 160 -0.63 -29.30 -16.10
C ALA A 160 -1.14 -30.41 -15.14
N THR A 161 -1.42 -30.04 -13.88
CA THR A 161 -1.99 -30.96 -12.89
C THR A 161 -3.42 -31.36 -13.28
N GLU A 162 -4.24 -30.41 -13.69
CA GLU A 162 -5.63 -30.63 -14.12
C GLU A 162 -5.72 -31.52 -15.36
N ALA A 163 -4.80 -31.37 -16.32
CA ALA A 163 -4.73 -32.19 -17.54
C ALA A 163 -4.46 -33.68 -17.25
N LEU A 164 -3.77 -34.00 -16.14
CA LEU A 164 -3.55 -35.38 -15.70
C LEU A 164 -4.74 -35.97 -14.93
N GLY A 165 -5.59 -35.11 -14.34
CA GLY A 165 -6.71 -35.53 -13.50
C GLY A 165 -6.26 -36.51 -12.40
N ASP A 166 -6.90 -37.68 -12.35
CA ASP A 166 -6.61 -38.73 -11.36
C ASP A 166 -5.28 -39.45 -11.59
N SER A 167 -4.62 -39.25 -12.74
CA SER A 167 -3.29 -39.79 -12.99
C SER A 167 -2.17 -39.00 -12.30
N ALA A 168 -2.46 -37.82 -11.76
CA ALA A 168 -1.50 -37.04 -10.98
C ALA A 168 -1.33 -37.61 -9.57
N HIS A 169 -0.09 -37.63 -9.07
CA HIS A 169 0.21 -38.05 -7.70
C HIS A 169 -0.59 -37.22 -6.67
N PRO A 170 -1.07 -37.80 -5.56
CA PRO A 170 -1.79 -37.06 -4.51
C PRO A 170 -1.01 -35.83 -4.01
N ALA A 171 0.31 -35.96 -3.82
CA ALA A 171 1.18 -34.86 -3.44
C ALA A 171 1.17 -33.72 -4.49
N THR A 172 1.22 -34.05 -5.79
CA THR A 172 1.12 -33.07 -6.88
C THR A 172 -0.20 -32.31 -6.82
N ARG A 173 -1.32 -33.03 -6.68
CA ARG A 173 -2.66 -32.43 -6.62
C ARG A 173 -2.81 -31.50 -5.41
N LEU A 174 -2.30 -31.91 -4.25
CA LEU A 174 -2.30 -31.08 -3.04
C LEU A 174 -1.46 -29.82 -3.23
N LEU A 175 -0.16 -29.96 -3.55
CA LEU A 175 0.74 -28.82 -3.70
C LEU A 175 0.22 -27.83 -4.75
N SER A 176 -0.25 -28.33 -5.89
CA SER A 176 -0.83 -27.52 -6.97
C SER A 176 -2.05 -26.72 -6.51
N SER A 177 -2.90 -27.32 -5.67
CA SER A 177 -4.07 -26.63 -5.09
C SER A 177 -3.71 -25.52 -4.10
N LEU A 178 -2.56 -25.66 -3.44
CA LEU A 178 -2.05 -24.70 -2.44
C LEU A 178 -1.15 -23.62 -3.04
N LEU A 179 -0.76 -23.71 -4.32
CA LEU A 179 0.16 -22.75 -4.94
C LEU A 179 -0.35 -21.29 -4.90
N ALA A 180 -1.65 -21.08 -5.09
CA ALA A 180 -2.24 -19.72 -5.07
C ALA A 180 -2.24 -19.13 -3.65
N ASP A 181 -2.60 -19.93 -2.65
CA ASP A 181 -2.55 -19.55 -1.23
C ASP A 181 -1.10 -19.27 -0.78
N ARG A 182 -0.16 -20.12 -1.20
CA ARG A 182 1.27 -19.90 -0.96
C ARG A 182 1.78 -18.61 -1.58
N LEU A 183 1.42 -18.32 -2.83
CA LEU A 183 1.80 -17.06 -3.48
C LEU A 183 1.25 -15.85 -2.70
N ALA A 184 -0.04 -15.89 -2.35
CA ALA A 184 -0.66 -14.85 -1.53
C ALA A 184 -0.01 -14.69 -0.14
N SER A 185 0.40 -15.80 0.49
CA SER A 185 1.11 -15.79 1.76
C SER A 185 2.53 -15.22 1.64
N ILE A 186 3.25 -15.52 0.56
CA ILE A 186 4.58 -14.95 0.28
C ILE A 186 4.44 -13.44 0.10
N ASP A 187 3.49 -12.99 -0.72
CA ASP A 187 3.21 -11.57 -0.93
C ASP A 187 2.86 -10.87 0.38
N GLY A 188 1.99 -11.47 1.19
CA GLY A 188 1.59 -10.95 2.50
C GLY A 188 2.79 -10.81 3.45
N GLN A 189 3.60 -11.86 3.58
CA GLN A 189 4.79 -11.82 4.44
C GLN A 189 5.79 -10.76 3.97
N GLN A 190 6.09 -10.67 2.68
CA GLN A 190 7.00 -9.65 2.17
C GLN A 190 6.44 -8.23 2.37
N ARG A 191 5.12 -8.03 2.24
CA ARG A 191 4.46 -6.74 2.54
C ARG A 191 4.62 -6.37 4.01
N ASP A 192 4.39 -7.32 4.92
CA ASP A 192 4.53 -7.10 6.36
C ASP A 192 5.98 -6.79 6.75
N GLU A 193 6.95 -7.50 6.17
CA GLU A 193 8.38 -7.23 6.36
C GLU A 193 8.76 -5.83 5.86
N ARG A 194 8.30 -5.43 4.67
CA ARG A 194 8.51 -4.07 4.12
C ARG A 194 7.90 -2.99 5.01
N LEU A 195 6.65 -3.18 5.45
CA LEU A 195 5.98 -2.25 6.37
C LEU A 195 6.70 -2.17 7.71
N ALA A 196 7.21 -3.28 8.23
CA ALA A 196 7.99 -3.30 9.46
C ALA A 196 9.29 -2.48 9.33
N THR A 197 9.97 -2.59 8.18
CA THR A 197 11.16 -1.77 7.86
C THR A 197 10.83 -0.28 7.87
N VAL A 198 9.75 0.15 7.19
CA VAL A 198 9.33 1.56 7.17
C VAL A 198 8.93 2.05 8.57
N ARG A 199 8.19 1.23 9.35
CA ARG A 199 7.81 1.57 10.73
C ARG A 199 9.04 1.75 11.64
N SER A 200 10.01 0.86 11.53
CA SER A 200 11.28 0.95 12.26
C SER A 200 12.05 2.22 11.88
N PHE A 201 12.09 2.55 10.58
CA PHE A 201 12.67 3.80 10.10
C PHE A 201 11.97 5.03 10.71
N LEU A 202 10.64 5.09 10.67
CA LEU A 202 9.86 6.18 11.24
C LEU A 202 10.13 6.36 12.75
N GLN A 203 10.23 5.27 13.51
CA GLN A 203 10.56 5.30 14.94
C GLN A 203 12.00 5.79 15.23
N SER A 204 12.90 5.66 14.26
CA SER A 204 14.29 6.11 14.39
C SER A 204 14.47 7.62 14.16
N LEU A 205 13.45 8.30 13.63
CA LEU A 205 13.50 9.73 13.32
C LEU A 205 13.79 10.58 14.56
N ARG A 206 14.46 11.70 14.33
CA ARG A 206 14.76 12.73 15.31
C ARG A 206 14.28 14.07 14.78
N PHE A 207 13.95 14.97 15.68
CA PHE A 207 13.45 16.30 15.35
C PHE A 207 14.52 17.33 15.69
N GLY A 208 14.84 18.18 14.71
CA GLY A 208 15.70 19.33 14.90
C GLY A 208 14.95 20.48 15.57
N LYS A 209 15.69 21.56 15.85
CA LYS A 209 15.12 22.76 16.48
C LYS A 209 14.01 23.35 15.57
N PRO A 210 12.79 23.60 16.10
CA PRO A 210 11.74 24.22 15.31
C PRO A 210 12.12 25.59 14.75
N ILE A 211 11.76 25.83 13.49
CA ILE A 211 11.96 27.07 12.75
C ILE A 211 10.60 27.76 12.59
N GLN A 212 10.45 28.94 13.19
CA GLN A 212 9.20 29.71 13.15
C GLN A 212 9.20 30.68 11.97
N ALA A 213 8.11 30.70 11.19
CA ALA A 213 7.82 31.73 10.20
C ALA A 213 6.35 32.18 10.34
N ASP A 214 6.15 33.35 10.96
CA ASP A 214 4.83 33.87 11.33
C ASP A 214 4.01 32.85 12.16
N ALA A 215 2.84 32.41 11.68
CA ALA A 215 2.00 31.40 12.34
C ALA A 215 2.44 29.95 12.06
N VAL A 216 3.36 29.74 11.11
CA VAL A 216 3.81 28.41 10.68
C VAL A 216 5.09 28.02 11.41
N THR A 217 5.15 26.77 11.84
CA THR A 217 6.32 26.17 12.48
C THR A 217 6.80 24.99 11.64
N PHE A 218 8.05 25.04 11.20
CA PHE A 218 8.71 23.94 10.52
C PHE A 218 9.57 23.18 11.52
N VAL A 219 9.38 21.86 11.61
CA VAL A 219 10.18 20.98 12.46
C VAL A 219 11.07 20.15 11.54
N PRO A 220 12.39 20.43 11.48
CA PRO A 220 13.32 19.64 10.69
C PRO A 220 13.31 18.18 11.14
N VAL A 221 13.25 17.24 10.20
CA VAL A 221 13.35 15.81 10.47
C VAL A 221 14.76 15.34 10.08
N ILE A 222 15.43 14.71 11.03
CA ILE A 222 16.81 14.25 10.94
C ILE A 222 16.83 12.75 11.23
N SER A 223 17.74 12.02 10.60
CA SER A 223 18.02 10.63 10.96
C SER A 223 19.48 10.30 10.65
N SER A 224 20.04 9.36 11.40
CA SER A 224 21.37 8.77 11.15
C SER A 224 21.35 7.63 10.14
N ASN A 225 20.16 7.12 9.79
CA ASN A 225 19.97 5.92 9.00
C ASN A 225 19.30 6.29 7.67
N GLY A 226 19.93 6.04 6.53
CA GLY A 226 19.32 6.24 5.22
C GLY A 226 20.25 5.75 4.13
N GLN A 227 19.70 5.07 3.13
CA GLN A 227 20.46 4.76 1.93
C GLN A 227 20.48 6.00 1.04
N LYS A 228 21.69 6.44 0.66
CA LYS A 228 21.82 7.42 -0.42
C LYS A 228 21.50 6.72 -1.73
N ARG A 229 20.40 7.12 -2.36
CA ARG A 229 20.08 6.73 -3.74
C ARG A 229 19.95 7.99 -4.57
N ALA A 230 20.70 8.06 -5.67
CA ALA A 230 20.73 9.24 -6.51
C ALA A 230 19.46 9.28 -7.38
N PHE A 231 18.54 10.19 -7.05
CA PHE A 231 17.36 10.50 -7.85
C PHE A 231 17.48 11.88 -8.48
N GLU A 232 16.98 12.00 -9.71
CA GLU A 232 16.55 13.28 -10.24
C GLU A 232 15.11 13.53 -9.81
N LEU A 233 14.78 14.73 -9.35
CA LEU A 233 13.39 15.08 -9.07
C LEU A 233 12.66 15.33 -10.39
N ILE A 234 11.35 15.07 -10.45
CA ILE A 234 10.58 15.20 -11.70
C ILE A 234 10.66 16.60 -12.32
N ASP A 235 10.76 17.66 -11.52
CA ASP A 235 10.93 19.03 -11.99
C ASP A 235 12.29 19.27 -12.64
N GLU A 236 13.35 18.80 -12.00
CA GLU A 236 14.70 18.79 -12.57
C GLU A 236 14.75 17.98 -13.88
N ALA A 237 14.18 16.78 -13.88
CA ALA A 237 14.19 15.87 -15.02
C ALA A 237 13.40 16.42 -16.20
N VAL A 238 12.25 17.05 -15.97
CA VAL A 238 11.48 17.71 -17.03
C VAL A 238 12.27 18.90 -17.58
N GLN A 239 12.89 19.71 -16.72
CA GLN A 239 13.72 20.84 -17.14
C GLN A 239 14.93 20.41 -17.97
N ALA A 240 15.58 19.30 -17.59
CA ALA A 240 16.71 18.71 -18.28
C ALA A 240 16.32 17.88 -19.52
N LYS A 241 15.01 17.67 -19.76
CA LYS A 241 14.45 16.77 -20.79
C LYS A 241 14.84 15.30 -20.60
N HIS A 242 15.15 14.91 -19.37
CA HIS A 242 15.31 13.52 -18.95
C HIS A 242 13.97 12.84 -18.64
N ALA A 243 12.95 13.62 -18.25
CA ALA A 243 11.56 13.19 -18.24
C ALA A 243 10.85 13.70 -19.49
N VAL A 244 10.21 12.79 -20.24
CA VAL A 244 9.26 13.12 -21.29
C VAL A 244 7.86 12.87 -20.75
N VAL A 245 7.09 13.94 -20.57
CA VAL A 245 5.70 13.90 -20.11
C VAL A 245 4.78 14.21 -21.27
N GLU A 246 3.87 13.30 -21.58
CA GLU A 246 2.97 13.37 -22.74
C GLU A 246 1.54 12.98 -22.34
N GLU A 247 0.58 13.35 -23.17
CA GLU A 247 -0.77 12.75 -23.11
C GLU A 247 -0.68 11.26 -23.48
N VAL A 248 -1.64 10.46 -23.03
CA VAL A 248 -1.69 9.03 -23.38
C VAL A 248 -2.05 8.83 -24.86
N ASP A 249 -1.57 7.74 -25.47
CA ASP A 249 -1.69 7.52 -26.93
C ASP A 249 -3.14 7.35 -27.41
N ALA A 250 -4.06 6.99 -26.51
CA ALA A 250 -5.50 6.89 -26.79
C ALA A 250 -6.19 8.27 -26.93
N GLY A 251 -5.45 9.36 -26.68
CA GLY A 251 -5.95 10.74 -26.68
C GLY A 251 -5.90 11.36 -25.28
N PRO A 252 -6.07 12.69 -25.17
CA PRO A 252 -5.93 13.40 -23.90
C PRO A 252 -6.92 12.88 -22.86
N THR A 253 -6.41 12.52 -21.68
CA THR A 253 -7.27 12.12 -20.55
C THR A 253 -7.13 13.11 -19.40
N VAL A 254 -8.21 13.31 -18.66
CA VAL A 254 -8.26 14.27 -17.55
C VAL A 254 -7.44 13.76 -16.35
N ASN A 255 -7.23 12.45 -16.22
CA ASN A 255 -6.71 11.88 -14.98
C ASN A 255 -5.46 11.00 -15.11
N THR A 256 -4.89 10.92 -16.31
CA THR A 256 -3.68 10.14 -16.55
C THR A 256 -2.75 10.87 -17.54
N VAL A 257 -1.46 10.88 -17.24
CA VAL A 257 -0.41 11.30 -18.18
C VAL A 257 0.60 10.17 -18.35
N LYS A 258 1.30 10.16 -19.48
CA LYS A 258 2.40 9.24 -19.75
C LYS A 258 3.71 9.92 -19.35
N VAL A 259 4.52 9.27 -18.53
CA VAL A 259 5.85 9.77 -18.15
C VAL A 259 6.89 8.72 -18.49
N ARG A 260 7.87 9.10 -19.31
CA ARG A 260 9.00 8.26 -19.69
C ARG A 260 10.31 8.86 -19.19
N ASN A 261 11.14 8.02 -18.57
CA ASN A 261 12.49 8.39 -18.18
C ASN A 261 13.48 8.05 -19.31
N VAL A 262 14.02 9.08 -19.95
CA VAL A 262 15.05 9.01 -21.00
C VAL A 262 16.42 9.48 -20.51
N GLY A 263 16.55 9.78 -19.21
CA GLY A 263 17.81 10.15 -18.57
C GLY A 263 18.68 8.94 -18.21
N ASP A 264 19.69 9.17 -17.39
CA ASP A 264 20.64 8.15 -16.91
C ASP A 264 20.49 7.82 -15.41
N ARG A 265 19.47 8.41 -14.75
CA ARG A 265 19.15 8.19 -13.33
C ARG A 265 17.66 7.94 -13.12
N PRO A 266 17.26 7.18 -12.09
CA PRO A 266 15.86 7.08 -11.70
C PRO A 266 15.28 8.45 -11.35
N ILE A 267 14.02 8.66 -11.70
CA ILE A 267 13.30 9.90 -11.43
C ILE A 267 12.36 9.67 -10.25
N LEU A 268 12.49 10.50 -9.21
CA LEU A 268 11.53 10.59 -8.11
C LEU A 268 10.50 11.67 -8.43
N ALA A 269 9.23 11.30 -8.46
CA ALA A 269 8.13 12.23 -8.66
C ALA A 269 7.29 12.28 -7.37
N PRO A 270 7.53 13.24 -6.47
CA PRO A 270 6.84 13.30 -5.20
C PRO A 270 5.36 13.67 -5.41
N GLN A 271 4.49 13.11 -4.57
CA GLN A 271 3.07 13.45 -4.58
C GLN A 271 2.88 14.97 -4.48
N GLY A 272 1.94 15.54 -5.24
CA GLY A 272 1.66 16.97 -5.18
C GLY A 272 2.51 17.84 -6.09
N TRP A 273 3.51 17.31 -6.80
CA TRP A 273 4.24 18.11 -7.80
C TRP A 273 3.32 18.51 -8.95
N LEU A 274 3.45 19.77 -9.38
CA LEU A 274 2.69 20.30 -10.50
C LEU A 274 3.39 20.02 -11.83
N LEU A 275 2.62 19.58 -12.81
CA LEU A 275 3.00 19.46 -14.22
C LEU A 275 2.23 20.54 -14.98
N LEU A 276 2.91 21.58 -15.42
CA LEU A 276 2.34 22.80 -16.01
C LEU A 276 2.47 22.77 -17.53
N GLY A 277 1.41 23.12 -18.26
CA GLY A 277 1.40 23.21 -19.72
C GLY A 277 0.61 22.11 -20.41
N ALA A 278 1.01 21.77 -21.65
CA ALA A 278 0.24 20.89 -22.54
C ALA A 278 -1.21 21.37 -22.66
N MET A 279 -2.20 20.49 -22.43
CA MET A 279 -3.62 20.86 -22.51
C MET A 279 -4.15 21.52 -21.24
N GLN A 280 -3.65 21.13 -20.07
CA GLN A 280 -4.08 21.59 -18.74
C GLN A 280 -2.97 21.38 -17.72
N ASP A 281 -2.93 22.23 -16.71
CA ASP A 281 -2.03 22.02 -15.57
C ASP A 281 -2.54 20.86 -14.68
N ARG A 282 -1.63 19.99 -14.26
CA ARG A 282 -1.91 18.75 -13.52
C ARG A 282 -1.12 18.68 -12.21
N VAL A 283 -1.64 17.92 -11.24
CA VAL A 283 -0.94 17.58 -9.99
C VAL A 283 -0.82 16.05 -9.86
N LEU A 284 0.37 15.58 -9.46
CA LEU A 284 0.61 14.17 -9.18
C LEU A 284 -0.20 13.70 -7.96
N VAL A 285 -0.95 12.61 -8.11
CA VAL A 285 -1.77 12.05 -7.01
C VAL A 285 -0.95 11.20 -6.06
N PHE A 286 0.04 10.45 -6.56
CA PHE A 286 0.89 9.59 -5.75
C PHE A 286 2.35 9.98 -5.87
N SER A 287 3.15 9.55 -4.88
CA SER A 287 4.60 9.53 -5.02
C SER A 287 4.99 8.29 -5.82
N LEU A 288 5.87 8.44 -6.81
CA LEU A 288 6.33 7.34 -7.64
C LEU A 288 7.80 7.49 -8.01
N VAL A 289 8.39 6.38 -8.44
CA VAL A 289 9.72 6.32 -9.06
C VAL A 289 9.57 5.78 -10.46
N ILE A 290 10.34 6.34 -11.39
CA ILE A 290 10.44 5.89 -12.77
C ILE A 290 11.91 5.56 -13.03
N ASP A 291 12.22 4.28 -13.13
CA ASP A 291 13.57 3.79 -13.40
C ASP A 291 14.00 4.12 -14.84
N VAL A 292 15.32 4.03 -15.07
CA VAL A 292 15.93 4.43 -16.34
C VAL A 292 15.37 3.59 -17.49
N GLY A 293 14.87 4.27 -18.54
CA GLY A 293 14.29 3.63 -19.71
C GLY A 293 12.86 3.13 -19.52
N HIS A 294 12.28 3.28 -18.33
CA HIS A 294 10.90 2.88 -18.06
C HIS A 294 9.89 3.97 -18.42
N GLU A 295 8.66 3.55 -18.61
CA GLU A 295 7.50 4.39 -18.95
C GLU A 295 6.30 3.98 -18.11
N TRP A 296 5.61 4.97 -17.54
CA TRP A 296 4.44 4.76 -16.68
C TRP A 296 3.26 5.63 -17.07
N HIS A 297 2.05 5.08 -16.90
CA HIS A 297 0.80 5.84 -16.91
C HIS A 297 0.53 6.36 -15.49
N VAL A 298 0.76 7.65 -15.28
CA VAL A 298 0.79 8.26 -13.95
C VAL A 298 -0.54 8.92 -13.63
N PRO A 299 -1.20 8.57 -12.50
CA PRO A 299 -2.44 9.21 -12.08
C PRO A 299 -2.23 10.68 -11.68
N VAL A 300 -3.06 11.56 -12.24
CA VAL A 300 -3.03 13.00 -12.00
C VAL A 300 -4.43 13.59 -11.82
N CYS A 301 -4.52 14.75 -11.18
CA CYS A 301 -5.73 15.57 -11.20
C CYS A 301 -5.49 16.90 -11.94
N CYS A 302 -6.50 17.39 -12.65
CA CYS A 302 -6.48 18.73 -13.22
C CYS A 302 -6.55 19.81 -12.15
N VAL A 303 -5.67 20.79 -12.24
CA VAL A 303 -5.67 21.99 -11.38
C VAL A 303 -5.95 23.27 -12.18
N GLU A 304 -6.51 23.11 -13.37
CA GLU A 304 -6.96 24.18 -14.26
C GLU A 304 -8.22 23.73 -15.03
N ALA A 305 -9.40 24.07 -14.51
CA ALA A 305 -10.68 23.56 -15.04
C ALA A 305 -11.11 24.23 -16.36
N GLY A 306 -10.71 25.49 -16.58
CA GLY A 306 -11.23 26.36 -17.66
C GLY A 306 -10.46 26.31 -18.97
N ARG A 307 -9.38 25.52 -19.06
CA ARG A 307 -8.56 25.38 -20.28
C ARG A 307 -8.71 23.99 -20.87
N TRP A 308 -9.04 23.87 -22.15
CA TRP A 308 -8.97 22.61 -22.90
C TRP A 308 -8.42 22.86 -24.30
N HIS A 309 -7.26 23.50 -24.35
CA HIS A 309 -6.51 23.77 -25.55
C HIS A 309 -5.02 23.79 -25.21
N ALA A 310 -4.18 23.38 -26.17
CA ALA A 310 -2.74 23.32 -25.95
C ALA A 310 -2.17 24.73 -25.69
N SER A 311 -1.55 24.92 -24.54
CA SER A 311 -0.82 26.14 -24.18
C SER A 311 0.67 26.06 -24.55
N SER A 312 1.21 24.85 -24.56
CA SER A 312 2.58 24.50 -24.96
C SER A 312 2.60 23.08 -25.53
N GLY A 313 3.65 22.71 -26.26
CA GLY A 313 3.85 21.34 -26.74
C GLY A 313 4.46 20.37 -25.71
N SER A 314 4.69 20.81 -24.48
CA SER A 314 5.41 20.04 -23.45
C SER A 314 5.11 20.58 -22.05
N PHE A 315 5.13 19.70 -21.04
CA PHE A 315 5.00 20.09 -19.64
C PHE A 315 6.29 20.71 -19.07
N THR A 316 6.15 21.56 -18.05
CA THR A 316 7.20 22.02 -17.14
C THR A 316 6.80 21.68 -15.71
N SER A 317 7.71 21.69 -14.75
CA SER A 317 7.36 21.48 -13.34
C SER A 317 8.24 22.36 -12.47
N ARG A 318 7.65 22.94 -11.42
CA ARG A 318 8.32 23.95 -10.57
C ARG A 318 7.79 24.03 -9.14
N TYR A 319 6.51 23.74 -8.93
CA TYR A 319 5.87 23.93 -7.63
C TYR A 319 5.36 22.61 -7.05
N SER A 320 5.35 22.52 -5.72
CA SER A 320 4.54 21.55 -5.00
C SER A 320 3.22 22.20 -4.59
N ALA A 321 2.11 21.50 -4.81
CA ALA A 321 0.78 21.93 -4.41
C ALA A 321 0.68 22.22 -2.89
N PRO A 322 -0.21 23.11 -2.46
CA PRO A 322 -0.41 23.37 -1.04
C PRO A 322 -0.98 22.12 -0.32
N PRO A 323 -0.69 21.94 1.00
CA PRO A 323 -1.14 20.79 1.79
C PRO A 323 -2.64 20.43 1.65
N SER A 324 -3.53 21.42 1.59
CA SER A 324 -4.96 21.18 1.44
C SER A 324 -5.31 20.51 0.10
N LEU A 325 -4.67 20.95 -0.99
CA LEU A 325 -4.87 20.37 -2.31
C LEU A 325 -4.21 18.99 -2.44
N ARG A 326 -3.02 18.82 -1.83
CA ARG A 326 -2.35 17.50 -1.75
C ARG A 326 -3.18 16.49 -0.96
N ARG A 327 -3.91 16.94 0.06
CA ARG A 327 -4.90 16.14 0.79
C ARG A 327 -6.12 15.82 -0.08
N ALA A 328 -6.71 16.83 -0.74
CA ALA A 328 -7.87 16.68 -1.60
C ALA A 328 -7.64 15.68 -2.74
N SER A 329 -6.45 15.67 -3.34
CA SER A 329 -6.11 14.73 -4.41
C SER A 329 -5.95 13.28 -3.94
N LEU A 330 -5.70 13.06 -2.65
CA LEU A 330 -5.47 11.74 -2.06
C LEU A 330 -6.68 11.16 -1.32
N ARG A 331 -7.51 11.99 -0.70
CA ARG A 331 -8.46 11.56 0.34
C ARG A 331 -9.39 10.44 -0.13
N GLU A 332 -10.09 10.66 -1.24
CA GLU A 332 -11.02 9.68 -1.80
C GLU A 332 -10.31 8.46 -2.41
N VAL A 333 -9.15 8.69 -3.03
CA VAL A 333 -8.31 7.64 -3.62
C VAL A 333 -7.83 6.66 -2.54
N VAL A 334 -7.41 7.17 -1.38
CA VAL A 334 -6.99 6.36 -0.24
C VAL A 334 -8.18 5.70 0.45
N ARG A 335 -9.29 6.42 0.63
CA ARG A 335 -10.51 5.89 1.28
C ARG A 335 -11.13 4.73 0.51
N THR A 336 -11.12 4.81 -0.82
CA THR A 336 -11.69 3.77 -1.71
C THR A 336 -10.66 2.73 -2.13
N GLU A 337 -9.40 2.87 -1.70
CA GLU A 337 -8.26 2.09 -2.16
C GLU A 337 -8.09 2.10 -3.70
N SER A 338 -8.67 3.08 -4.38
CA SER A 338 -8.58 3.24 -5.83
C SER A 338 -7.20 3.73 -6.26
N SER A 339 -6.80 3.41 -7.49
CA SER A 339 -5.67 4.04 -8.20
C SER A 339 -6.14 5.08 -9.22
N GLU A 340 -7.45 5.23 -9.41
CA GLU A 340 -8.06 6.13 -10.38
C GLU A 340 -8.19 7.53 -9.77
N ALA A 341 -7.46 8.50 -10.32
CA ALA A 341 -7.48 9.88 -9.86
C ALA A 341 -8.80 10.61 -10.12
N GLU A 342 -9.67 10.07 -10.99
CA GLU A 342 -10.98 10.65 -11.32
C GLU A 342 -11.86 10.83 -10.07
N VAL A 343 -11.75 9.92 -9.09
CA VAL A 343 -12.54 9.97 -7.85
C VAL A 343 -12.25 11.24 -7.03
N ALA A 344 -11.09 11.86 -7.21
CA ALA A 344 -10.69 13.08 -6.49
C ALA A 344 -10.86 14.37 -7.31
N GLN A 345 -11.17 14.29 -8.62
CA GLN A 345 -11.09 15.44 -9.52
C GLN A 345 -11.99 16.62 -9.11
N ARG A 346 -13.20 16.33 -8.63
CA ARG A 346 -14.14 17.36 -8.17
C ARG A 346 -13.64 18.07 -6.92
N GLU A 347 -13.15 17.31 -5.95
CA GLU A 347 -12.62 17.85 -4.68
C GLU A 347 -11.39 18.74 -4.94
N VAL A 348 -10.52 18.33 -5.87
CA VAL A 348 -9.38 19.13 -6.31
C VAL A 348 -9.81 20.47 -6.90
N TRP A 349 -10.85 20.51 -7.75
CA TRP A 349 -11.35 21.77 -8.31
C TRP A 349 -12.01 22.68 -7.27
N ASP A 350 -12.81 22.12 -6.36
CA ASP A 350 -13.43 22.87 -5.27
C ASP A 350 -12.35 23.52 -4.38
N GLU A 351 -11.24 22.80 -4.17
CA GLU A 351 -10.10 23.26 -3.38
C GLU A 351 -9.24 24.32 -4.12
N VAL A 352 -9.03 24.18 -5.44
CA VAL A 352 -8.39 25.25 -6.25
C VAL A 352 -9.22 26.53 -6.20
N ASP A 353 -10.54 26.44 -6.32
CA ASP A 353 -11.42 27.61 -6.21
C ASP A 353 -11.36 28.27 -4.84
N ALA A 354 -11.32 27.47 -3.77
CA ALA A 354 -11.17 27.97 -2.41
C ALA A 354 -9.84 28.70 -2.26
N MET A 355 -8.74 28.11 -2.74
CA MET A 355 -7.41 28.70 -2.71
C MET A 355 -7.38 30.07 -3.41
N LEU A 356 -7.87 30.16 -4.65
CA LEU A 356 -7.89 31.41 -5.43
C LEU A 356 -8.72 32.49 -4.74
N ARG A 357 -9.92 32.14 -4.24
CA ARG A 357 -10.85 33.07 -3.58
C ARG A 357 -10.31 33.60 -2.24
N GLU A 358 -9.66 32.73 -1.48
CA GLU A 358 -9.16 33.06 -0.14
C GLU A 358 -7.81 33.78 -0.19
N THR A 359 -7.06 33.62 -1.28
CA THR A 359 -5.81 34.36 -1.54
C THR A 359 -5.99 35.59 -2.44
N ASP A 360 -7.24 35.95 -2.76
CA ASP A 360 -7.63 37.13 -3.56
C ASP A 360 -6.99 37.15 -4.97
N VAL A 361 -6.97 36.00 -5.64
CA VAL A 361 -6.39 35.80 -6.97
C VAL A 361 -7.51 35.64 -8.01
N PRO A 362 -7.69 36.60 -8.94
CA PRO A 362 -8.54 36.38 -10.10
C PRO A 362 -7.85 35.42 -11.08
N SER A 363 -8.59 34.44 -11.61
CA SER A 363 -8.11 33.49 -12.61
C SER A 363 -9.22 33.18 -13.61
N GLU A 364 -8.96 33.37 -14.90
CA GLU A 364 -9.93 33.09 -15.97
C GLU A 364 -10.11 31.58 -16.18
N THR A 365 -9.00 30.82 -16.14
CA THR A 365 -9.01 29.37 -16.36
C THR A 365 -9.11 28.56 -15.07
N ARG A 366 -9.22 29.22 -13.91
CA ARG A 366 -9.21 28.59 -12.59
C ARG A 366 -7.95 27.74 -12.40
N SER A 367 -6.78 28.31 -12.74
CA SER A 367 -5.48 27.65 -12.60
C SER A 367 -4.89 27.91 -11.22
N LEU A 368 -4.41 26.85 -10.56
CA LEU A 368 -3.59 26.97 -9.35
C LEU A 368 -2.28 27.74 -9.63
N ALA A 369 -1.72 27.64 -10.83
CA ALA A 369 -0.46 28.32 -11.18
C ALA A 369 -0.57 29.85 -11.07
N ASP A 370 -1.76 30.40 -11.30
CA ASP A 370 -2.03 31.84 -11.15
C ASP A 370 -1.82 32.32 -9.70
N ALA A 371 -2.11 31.46 -8.71
CA ALA A 371 -1.89 31.78 -7.31
C ALA A 371 -0.39 31.91 -6.99
N TYR A 372 0.44 30.99 -7.50
CA TYR A 372 1.89 31.07 -7.36
C TYR A 372 2.43 32.31 -8.08
N GLN A 373 2.03 32.55 -9.33
CA GLN A 373 2.49 33.72 -10.09
C GLN A 373 2.13 35.03 -9.39
N ARG A 374 0.91 35.14 -8.84
CA ARG A 374 0.45 36.34 -8.15
C ARG A 374 1.23 36.66 -6.88
N HIS A 375 1.72 35.62 -6.18
CA HIS A 375 2.38 35.72 -4.89
C HIS A 375 3.89 35.41 -4.92
N GLU A 376 4.49 35.19 -6.09
CA GLU A 376 5.88 34.77 -6.30
C GLU A 376 6.89 35.62 -5.50
N GLU A 377 6.73 36.94 -5.51
CA GLU A 377 7.66 37.83 -4.78
C GLU A 377 7.60 37.61 -3.27
N GLN A 378 6.40 37.43 -2.71
CA GLN A 378 6.19 37.18 -1.29
C GLN A 378 6.72 35.80 -0.91
N LEU A 379 6.37 34.76 -1.69
CA LEU A 379 6.81 33.39 -1.46
C LEU A 379 8.35 33.29 -1.50
N ARG A 380 8.99 33.94 -2.48
CA ARG A 380 10.45 34.00 -2.56
C ARG A 380 11.07 34.64 -1.32
N ARG A 381 10.54 35.77 -0.85
CA ARG A 381 11.02 36.45 0.38
C ARG A 381 10.88 35.55 1.61
N ASP A 382 9.73 34.89 1.76
CA ASP A 382 9.45 34.02 2.91
C ASP A 382 10.37 32.79 2.90
N ARG A 383 10.61 32.18 1.73
CA ARG A 383 11.57 31.07 1.57
C ARG A 383 13.00 31.47 1.90
N GLU A 384 13.46 32.63 1.43
CA GLU A 384 14.82 33.12 1.70
C GLU A 384 15.06 33.44 3.18
N ALA A 385 13.99 33.63 3.96
CA ALA A 385 14.06 33.87 5.40
C ALA A 385 14.21 32.58 6.24
N ILE A 386 14.07 31.40 5.63
CA ILE A 386 14.16 30.11 6.31
C ILE A 386 15.45 29.38 5.91
N ALA A 387 16.12 28.80 6.89
CA ALA A 387 17.27 27.93 6.69
C ALA A 387 17.09 26.63 7.49
N PHE A 388 17.22 25.49 6.81
CA PHE A 388 17.22 24.16 7.43
C PHE A 388 18.66 23.67 7.64
N PRO A 389 18.93 22.87 8.70
CA PRO A 389 20.20 22.16 8.84
C PRO A 389 20.49 21.26 7.63
N ASP A 390 21.76 21.13 7.24
CA ASP A 390 22.18 20.35 6.06
C ASP A 390 21.82 18.86 6.18
N GLU A 391 21.78 18.33 7.40
CA GLU A 391 21.41 16.94 7.70
C GLU A 391 19.90 16.66 7.66
N THR A 392 19.09 17.69 7.37
CA THR A 392 17.63 17.58 7.31
C THR A 392 17.22 16.79 6.07
N ARG A 393 16.35 15.80 6.25
CA ARG A 393 15.81 14.96 5.17
C ARG A 393 14.31 15.10 4.97
N GLY A 394 13.69 16.00 5.70
CA GLY A 394 12.26 16.15 5.73
C GLY A 394 11.83 17.21 6.72
N MET A 395 10.54 17.48 6.75
CA MET A 395 9.96 18.43 7.67
C MET A 395 8.57 17.99 8.10
N ILE A 396 8.20 18.37 9.32
CA ILE A 396 6.82 18.39 9.78
C ILE A 396 6.43 19.86 9.91
N VAL A 397 5.26 20.23 9.40
CA VAL A 397 4.80 21.61 9.37
C VAL A 397 3.54 21.73 10.21
N LEU A 398 3.57 22.68 11.15
CA LEU A 398 2.45 23.00 12.02
C LEU A 398 1.97 24.44 11.78
N ASP A 399 0.68 24.67 11.95
CA ASP A 399 0.09 26.02 11.99
C ASP A 399 -0.87 26.10 13.18
N ASP A 400 -0.66 27.07 14.07
CA ASP A 400 -1.33 27.16 15.37
C ASP A 400 -1.34 25.83 16.17
N GLY A 401 -0.24 25.08 16.09
CA GLY A 401 -0.07 23.80 16.78
C GLY A 401 -0.79 22.61 16.14
N GLN A 402 -1.51 22.82 15.03
CA GLN A 402 -2.15 21.76 14.24
C GLN A 402 -1.23 21.30 13.12
N VAL A 403 -1.23 20.00 12.81
CA VAL A 403 -0.44 19.44 11.71
C VAL A 403 -1.02 19.89 10.37
N LEU A 404 -0.21 20.60 9.57
CA LEU A 404 -0.50 20.86 8.16
C LEU A 404 -0.07 19.69 7.29
N GLY A 405 1.18 19.25 7.47
CA GLY A 405 1.73 18.17 6.69
C GLY A 405 3.11 17.73 7.15
N MET A 406 3.57 16.67 6.52
CA MET A 406 4.90 16.08 6.69
C MET A 406 5.39 15.66 5.31
N ASP A 407 6.67 15.93 5.02
CA ASP A 407 7.36 15.42 3.84
C ASP A 407 8.71 14.84 4.28
N LEU A 408 8.98 13.58 3.92
CA LEU A 408 10.20 12.85 4.23
C LEU A 408 10.82 12.34 2.93
N PHE A 409 12.15 12.40 2.82
CA PHE A 409 12.92 11.90 1.70
C PHE A 409 13.98 10.89 2.17
N ALA A 410 14.45 10.07 1.22
CA ALA A 410 15.50 9.07 1.44
C ALA A 410 16.74 9.66 2.11
N ASP A 411 17.15 10.83 1.64
CA ASP A 411 18.41 11.48 2.01
C ASP A 411 18.28 13.02 2.05
N PRO A 412 19.18 13.70 2.79
CA PRO A 412 19.18 15.15 2.88
C PRO A 412 19.41 15.90 1.56
N ASP A 413 20.22 15.35 0.65
CA ASP A 413 20.55 16.02 -0.62
C ASP A 413 19.30 16.11 -1.51
N THR A 414 18.47 15.07 -1.52
CA THR A 414 17.17 15.07 -2.21
C THR A 414 16.17 16.02 -1.57
N PHE A 415 16.08 16.05 -0.23
CA PHE A 415 15.21 17.01 0.46
C PHE A 415 15.60 18.47 0.17
N GLN A 416 16.89 18.81 0.22
CA GLN A 416 17.39 20.16 -0.03
C GLN A 416 17.03 20.66 -1.44
N ARG A 417 17.06 19.78 -2.43
CA ARG A 417 16.64 20.10 -3.81
C ARG A 417 15.12 20.28 -3.93
N ALA A 418 14.33 19.49 -3.22
CA ALA A 418 12.86 19.60 -3.20
C ALA A 418 12.34 20.79 -2.35
N LEU A 419 13.16 21.26 -1.40
CA LEU A 419 12.77 22.24 -0.38
C LEU A 419 12.16 23.54 -0.95
N PRO A 420 12.71 24.16 -2.02
CA PRO A 420 12.14 25.40 -2.55
C PRO A 420 10.68 25.25 -3.01
N SER A 421 10.38 24.16 -3.71
CA SER A 421 9.05 23.83 -4.24
C SER A 421 8.06 23.49 -3.12
N LEU A 422 8.52 22.79 -2.08
CA LEU A 422 7.72 22.49 -0.90
C LEU A 422 7.39 23.76 -0.09
N LEU A 423 8.38 24.61 0.17
CA LEU A 423 8.19 25.85 0.92
C LEU A 423 7.14 26.75 0.26
N ASP A 424 7.17 26.88 -1.07
CA ASP A 424 6.14 27.65 -1.79
C ASP A 424 4.73 27.11 -1.54
N GLY A 425 4.55 25.78 -1.55
CA GLY A 425 3.26 25.15 -1.25
C GLY A 425 2.79 25.41 0.19
N TYR A 426 3.67 25.27 1.18
CA TYR A 426 3.34 25.53 2.59
C TYR A 426 3.08 27.01 2.87
N PHE A 427 3.81 27.93 2.24
CA PHE A 427 3.59 29.35 2.41
C PHE A 427 2.32 29.84 1.71
N LEU A 428 1.97 29.27 0.55
CA LEU A 428 0.70 29.57 -0.10
C LEU A 428 -0.49 29.16 0.79
N GLU A 429 -0.44 27.97 1.39
CA GLU A 429 -1.42 27.51 2.37
C GLU A 429 -1.47 28.43 3.61
N SER A 430 -0.31 28.89 4.08
CA SER A 430 -0.23 29.86 5.18
C SER A 430 -0.90 31.20 4.84
N LEU A 431 -0.71 31.71 3.61
CA LEU A 431 -1.35 32.94 3.13
C LEU A 431 -2.88 32.79 3.11
N ARG A 432 -3.38 31.66 2.60
CA ARG A 432 -4.81 31.32 2.63
C ARG A 432 -5.36 31.34 4.06
N ARG A 433 -4.76 30.58 4.97
CA ARG A 433 -5.23 30.46 6.37
C ARG A 433 -5.24 31.79 7.10
N ARG A 434 -4.21 32.63 6.89
CA ARG A 434 -4.17 34.00 7.43
C ARG A 434 -5.30 34.87 6.90
N SER A 435 -5.59 34.79 5.60
CA SER A 435 -6.72 35.51 4.99
C SER A 435 -8.06 35.09 5.58
N VAL A 436 -8.30 33.77 5.72
CA VAL A 436 -9.52 33.23 6.34
C VAL A 436 -9.66 33.67 7.80
N ARG A 437 -8.59 33.59 8.60
CA ARG A 437 -8.57 34.07 9.99
C ARG A 437 -8.91 35.57 10.08
N ARG A 438 -8.34 36.39 9.19
CA ARG A 438 -8.59 37.84 9.14
C ARG A 438 -10.06 38.15 8.83
N ARG A 439 -10.65 37.47 7.83
CA ARG A 439 -12.08 37.62 7.47
C ARG A 439 -13.02 37.12 8.58
N GLY A 440 -12.66 36.04 9.28
CA GLY A 440 -13.43 35.51 10.41
C GLY A 440 -13.39 36.40 11.66
N GLN A 441 -12.28 37.11 11.89
CA GLN A 441 -12.10 38.01 13.05
C GLN A 441 -12.81 39.37 12.89
N GLU A 442 -13.18 39.80 11.67
CA GLU A 442 -14.04 40.98 11.46
C GLU A 442 -15.45 40.83 12.07
N GLY A 443 -15.90 39.60 12.36
CA GLY A 443 -17.17 39.32 13.07
C GLY A 443 -17.06 39.16 14.60
N ARG A 444 -15.84 39.07 15.17
CA ARG A 444 -15.62 38.84 16.61
C ARG A 444 -14.48 39.72 17.13
N ARG A 445 -14.63 41.04 17.00
CA ARG A 445 -13.75 42.01 17.66
C ARG A 445 -14.08 42.14 19.15
N LYS A 446 -13.81 41.08 19.92
CA LYS A 446 -13.57 41.06 21.38
C LYS A 446 -13.36 39.60 21.80
N GLU A 447 -12.12 39.14 21.73
CA GLU A 447 -11.43 38.32 22.75
C GLU A 447 -10.22 37.59 22.13
N ARG A 448 -9.08 37.70 22.84
CA ARG A 448 -7.82 36.96 22.67
C ARG A 448 -6.84 37.46 21.59
N SER A 449 -6.14 38.54 21.93
CA SER A 449 -4.72 38.70 21.58
C SER A 449 -3.87 38.02 22.67
N GLN A 450 -3.50 36.76 22.46
CA GLN A 450 -2.35 36.09 23.07
C GLN A 450 -2.20 34.74 22.37
N ALA A 451 -1.66 34.75 21.14
CA ALA A 451 -1.07 33.55 20.57
C ALA A 451 0.19 33.27 21.40
N ALA A 452 0.11 32.30 22.31
CA ALA A 452 1.28 31.75 22.95
C ALA A 452 2.17 31.18 21.83
N ARG A 453 3.44 31.60 21.77
CA ARG A 453 4.46 30.81 21.06
C ARG A 453 4.32 29.39 21.58
N ALA A 454 4.08 28.44 20.68
CA ALA A 454 4.02 27.04 21.08
C ALA A 454 5.36 26.71 21.77
N ASP A 455 5.28 26.12 22.96
CA ASP A 455 6.46 25.65 23.66
C ASP A 455 7.16 24.59 22.78
N VAL A 456 8.49 24.66 22.67
CA VAL A 456 9.28 23.74 21.83
C VAL A 456 9.01 22.29 22.23
N ALA A 457 8.86 22.04 23.53
CA ALA A 457 8.52 20.71 24.05
C ALA A 457 7.15 20.22 23.54
N SER A 458 6.16 21.12 23.42
CA SER A 458 4.84 20.79 22.86
C SER A 458 4.91 20.50 21.37
N VAL A 459 5.75 21.22 20.62
CA VAL A 459 5.95 21.02 19.17
C VAL A 459 6.60 19.67 18.89
N GLU A 460 7.66 19.33 19.62
CA GLU A 460 8.33 18.03 19.49
C GLU A 460 7.39 16.86 19.86
N GLN A 461 6.57 17.02 20.91
CA GLN A 461 5.58 16.02 21.28
C GLN A 461 4.53 15.81 20.19
N THR A 462 4.03 16.88 19.57
CA THR A 462 3.09 16.80 18.44
C THR A 462 3.74 16.12 17.24
N ALA A 463 4.99 16.44 16.93
CA ALA A 463 5.74 15.81 15.83
C ALA A 463 5.94 14.29 16.08
N ALA A 464 6.33 13.90 17.30
CA ALA A 464 6.47 12.49 17.67
C ALA A 464 5.14 11.73 17.59
N ALA A 465 4.05 12.34 18.09
CA ALA A 465 2.71 11.76 18.01
C ALA A 465 2.23 11.60 16.56
N LEU A 466 2.53 12.55 15.68
CA LEU A 466 2.23 12.45 14.26
C LEU A 466 2.93 11.23 13.64
N VAL A 467 4.23 11.08 13.84
CA VAL A 467 5.02 9.97 13.27
C VAL A 467 4.48 8.61 13.73
N ASP A 468 4.13 8.50 15.01
CA ASP A 468 3.55 7.28 15.59
C ASP A 468 2.16 6.95 14.98
N ARG A 469 1.32 7.97 14.76
CA ARG A 469 0.03 7.81 14.05
C ARG A 469 0.23 7.40 12.58
N VAL A 470 1.19 8.01 11.90
CA VAL A 470 1.54 7.65 10.51
C VAL A 470 2.02 6.20 10.43
N ALA A 471 2.87 5.76 11.35
CA ALA A 471 3.36 4.38 11.38
C ALA A 471 2.23 3.35 11.56
N ARG A 472 1.18 3.69 12.31
CA ARG A 472 -0.04 2.86 12.45
C ARG A 472 -0.92 2.87 11.20
N GLY A 473 -1.08 4.03 10.56
CA GLY A 473 -1.92 4.19 9.37
C GLY A 473 -1.28 3.73 8.06
N LEU A 474 -0.01 3.31 8.08
CA LEU A 474 0.74 2.89 6.90
C LEU A 474 0.18 1.59 6.30
N LYS A 475 -0.14 1.64 5.00
CA LYS A 475 -0.52 0.51 4.16
C LYS A 475 0.40 0.45 2.94
N LEU A 476 0.60 -0.76 2.41
CA LEU A 476 1.34 -1.00 1.17
C LEU A 476 0.38 -1.47 0.09
N ARG A 477 0.35 -0.78 -1.05
CA ARG A 477 -0.52 -1.15 -2.18
C ARG A 477 -0.07 -2.48 -2.80
N THR A 478 -1.00 -3.22 -3.39
CA THR A 478 -0.71 -4.47 -4.09
C THR A 478 0.06 -4.21 -5.40
N SER A 479 0.65 -5.25 -5.99
CA SER A 479 1.41 -5.14 -7.24
C SER A 479 0.58 -4.55 -8.39
N ASN A 480 -0.70 -4.93 -8.49
CA ASN A 480 -1.63 -4.44 -9.51
C ASN A 480 -2.04 -2.97 -9.31
N GLU A 481 -1.70 -2.38 -8.17
CA GLU A 481 -2.05 -1.01 -7.78
C GLU A 481 -0.83 -0.10 -7.71
N GLN A 482 0.35 -0.59 -8.14
CA GLN A 482 1.56 0.19 -8.26
C GLN A 482 1.44 1.21 -9.40
N VAL A 483 2.02 2.38 -9.18
CA VAL A 483 1.98 3.52 -10.11
C VAL A 483 3.39 3.96 -10.51
N GLY A 484 4.38 3.07 -10.38
CA GLY A 484 5.81 3.30 -10.62
C GLY A 484 6.64 2.05 -10.29
N ASP A 485 7.96 2.11 -10.50
CA ASP A 485 8.91 1.00 -10.28
C ASP A 485 9.20 0.70 -8.80
N GLY A 486 8.64 1.51 -7.90
CA GLY A 486 8.69 1.33 -6.46
C GLY A 486 7.36 0.85 -5.87
N TRP A 487 7.42 0.36 -4.64
CA TRP A 487 6.24 0.00 -3.87
C TRP A 487 5.52 1.25 -3.37
N THR A 488 4.29 1.46 -3.82
CA THR A 488 3.46 2.59 -3.40
C THR A 488 2.91 2.37 -1.99
N LEU A 489 3.19 3.32 -1.11
CA LEU A 489 2.67 3.39 0.25
C LEU A 489 1.49 4.36 0.29
N THR A 490 0.50 4.05 1.12
CA THR A 490 -0.54 5.00 1.51
C THR A 490 -0.60 5.09 3.03
N VAL A 491 -1.08 6.24 3.52
CA VAL A 491 -1.35 6.46 4.94
C VAL A 491 -2.81 6.83 5.07
N ALA A 492 -3.54 6.11 5.91
CA ALA A 492 -4.90 6.45 6.30
C ALA A 492 -5.03 6.29 7.82
N VAL A 493 -5.38 7.38 8.50
CA VAL A 493 -5.73 7.34 9.93
C VAL A 493 -7.17 7.81 10.06
N GLU A 494 -8.08 6.88 10.33
CA GLU A 494 -9.53 7.16 10.42
C GLU A 494 -9.88 7.97 11.68
N ALA A 495 -10.88 8.83 11.55
CA ALA A 495 -11.63 9.41 12.66
C ALA A 495 -13.02 8.72 12.76
N ASP A 496 -13.77 9.00 13.82
CA ASP A 496 -15.07 8.37 14.14
C ASP A 496 -16.14 8.43 13.01
N ASP A 497 -15.94 9.24 11.95
CA ASP A 497 -16.90 9.53 10.87
C ASP A 497 -16.47 9.01 9.46
N GLU A 498 -15.72 7.92 9.35
CA GLU A 498 -15.28 7.27 8.08
C GLU A 498 -14.40 8.14 7.12
N VAL A 499 -14.19 9.43 7.41
CA VAL A 499 -13.25 10.30 6.69
C VAL A 499 -11.88 10.24 7.37
N PRO A 500 -10.78 9.94 6.64
CA PRO A 500 -9.47 9.85 7.27
C PRO A 500 -8.99 11.22 7.77
N GLU A 501 -8.61 11.32 9.05
CA GLU A 501 -8.01 12.51 9.64
C GLU A 501 -6.64 12.82 9.04
N LEU A 502 -5.83 11.78 8.78
CA LEU A 502 -4.55 11.88 8.08
C LEU A 502 -4.62 11.04 6.80
N VAL A 503 -4.17 11.64 5.69
CA VAL A 503 -3.97 10.94 4.42
C VAL A 503 -2.58 11.19 3.90
N GLY A 504 -1.97 10.19 3.27
CA GLY A 504 -0.62 10.33 2.74
C GLY A 504 -0.30 9.34 1.64
N SER A 505 0.78 9.63 0.93
CA SER A 505 1.35 8.77 -0.10
C SER A 505 2.86 8.74 0.05
N GLY A 506 3.43 7.57 -0.16
CA GLY A 506 4.88 7.39 -0.23
C GLY A 506 5.26 6.39 -1.28
N VAL A 507 6.56 6.27 -1.50
CA VAL A 507 7.16 5.25 -2.33
C VAL A 507 8.39 4.71 -1.62
N MET A 508 8.54 3.39 -1.65
CA MET A 508 9.72 2.69 -1.15
C MET A 508 10.26 1.76 -2.22
N ASP A 509 11.53 1.44 -2.16
CA ASP A 509 12.07 0.26 -2.84
C ASP A 509 12.12 -0.93 -1.87
N ASN A 510 12.77 -2.02 -2.26
CA ASN A 510 12.78 -3.25 -1.46
C ASN A 510 13.34 -3.09 -0.04
N GLU A 511 14.18 -2.08 0.23
CA GLU A 511 14.85 -1.94 1.53
C GLU A 511 14.71 -0.55 2.17
N SER A 512 14.28 0.48 1.42
CA SER A 512 14.33 1.86 1.89
C SER A 512 13.11 2.68 1.50
N LEU A 513 12.64 3.49 2.44
CA LEU A 513 11.67 4.55 2.15
C LEU A 513 12.36 5.63 1.30
N LEU A 514 11.78 5.94 0.14
CA LEU A 514 12.34 6.93 -0.80
C LEU A 514 11.70 8.30 -0.63
N HIS A 515 10.38 8.31 -0.46
CA HIS A 515 9.61 9.51 -0.14
C HIS A 515 8.35 9.14 0.64
N LEU A 516 7.91 9.99 1.56
CA LEU A 516 6.61 9.90 2.22
C LEU A 516 6.09 11.29 2.52
N SER A 517 4.87 11.57 2.06
CA SER A 517 4.15 12.76 2.46
C SER A 517 2.81 12.44 3.12
N VAL A 518 2.44 13.23 4.12
CA VAL A 518 1.19 13.05 4.90
C VAL A 518 0.59 14.42 5.19
N PHE A 519 -0.73 14.55 5.06
CA PHE A 519 -1.46 15.80 5.25
C PHE A 519 -2.60 15.63 6.25
N GLY A 520 -2.63 16.56 7.20
CA GLY A 520 -3.72 16.70 8.17
C GLY A 520 -4.71 17.76 7.73
N GLY A 521 -5.86 17.77 8.40
CA GLY A 521 -6.89 18.77 8.20
C GLY A 521 -8.19 18.31 8.84
N THR A 522 -8.86 19.22 9.55
CA THR A 522 -10.27 19.00 9.93
C THR A 522 -11.12 18.91 8.66
N PRO A 523 -12.14 18.04 8.64
CA PRO A 523 -13.15 18.00 7.57
C PRO A 523 -13.75 19.37 7.25
#